data_AF-A0A7S3K5M3-F1
#
_entry.id   AF-A0A7S3K5M3-F1
#
_cell.length_a   1.000
_cell.length_b   1.000
_cell.length_c   1.000
_cell.angle_alpha   90.00
_cell.angle_beta   90.00
_cell.angle_gamma   90.00
#
_symmetry.space_group_name_H-M   'P 1'
#
loop_
_entity.id
_entity.type
_entity.pdbx_description
1 polymer ?
#
loop_
_entity_poly.entity_id
_entity_poly.type
_entity_poly.pdbx_seq_one_letter_code
_entity_poly.pdbx_strand_id
1 'polypeptide(L)'
;KNLNLPENLQTKVTGFLTYTESFLESQTELKSFLDIISPSLRQEVVQYIFSETLKFNPIFKDQPLLIDYLTKKLVTEIHMPEDQVITQGETGTNIYFIAKGE
;
A
#
# COMPACT_ATOMS: atom_id res chain seq x y z
N LYS A 1 26.08 16.87 -6.24
CA LYS A 1 26.52 18.28 -6.33
C LYS A 1 25.97 19.02 -5.13
N ASN A 2 26.84 19.57 -4.27
CA ASN A 2 26.54 20.12 -2.95
C ASN A 2 25.47 21.22 -2.99
N LEU A 3 24.25 20.88 -2.58
CA LEU A 3 23.30 21.85 -2.06
C LEU A 3 23.81 22.16 -0.64
N ASN A 4 24.34 23.36 -0.39
CA ASN A 4 24.84 23.80 0.93
C ASN A 4 23.67 23.89 1.94
N LEU A 5 23.08 22.75 2.29
CA LEU A 5 21.99 22.64 3.22
C LEU A 5 22.56 22.61 4.64
N PRO A 6 21.88 23.23 5.62
CA PRO A 6 22.21 23.06 7.04
C PRO A 6 22.27 21.56 7.42
N GLU A 7 23.19 21.20 8.30
CA GLU A 7 23.48 19.79 8.66
C GLU A 7 22.23 19.03 9.12
N ASN A 8 21.36 19.70 9.89
CA ASN A 8 20.07 19.15 10.32
C ASN A 8 19.10 18.85 9.16
N LEU A 9 19.13 19.65 8.09
CA LEU A 9 18.34 19.42 6.88
C LEU A 9 18.94 18.29 6.04
N GLN A 10 20.27 18.20 5.95
CA GLN A 10 20.94 17.07 5.30
C GLN A 10 20.62 15.75 6.00
N THR A 11 20.69 15.69 7.33
CA THR A 11 20.34 14.48 8.09
C THR A 11 18.88 14.08 7.87
N LYS A 12 17.94 15.04 7.83
CA LYS A 12 16.53 14.75 7.54
C LYS A 12 16.32 14.23 6.12
N VAL A 13 16.94 14.86 5.13
CA VAL A 13 16.82 14.44 3.72
C VAL A 13 17.45 13.08 3.52
N THR A 14 18.66 12.84 4.04
CA THR A 14 19.32 11.53 3.95
C THR A 14 18.53 10.45 4.69
N GLY A 15 18.03 10.74 5.91
CA GLY A 15 17.19 9.80 6.66
C GLY A 15 15.89 9.46 5.93
N PHE A 16 15.25 10.46 5.32
CA PHE A 16 14.08 10.25 4.47
C PHE A 16 14.42 9.41 3.24
N LEU A 17 15.51 9.72 2.52
CA LEU A 17 15.93 8.97 1.33
C LEU A 17 16.25 7.50 1.66
N THR A 18 16.96 7.21 2.75
CA THR A 18 17.27 5.84 3.17
C THR A 18 16.03 5.06 3.61
N TYR A 19 15.11 5.71 4.35
CA TYR A 19 13.82 5.11 4.68
C TYR A 19 13.01 4.81 3.41
N THR A 20 12.94 5.76 2.50
CA THR A 20 12.23 5.61 1.23
C THR A 20 12.87 4.49 0.40
N GLU A 21 14.19 4.45 0.22
CA GLU A 21 14.86 3.37 -0.53
C GLU A 21 14.56 1.97 0.02
N SER A 22 14.71 1.77 1.34
CA SER A 22 14.42 0.47 1.97
C SER A 22 12.94 0.08 1.94
N PHE A 23 12.04 1.06 2.09
CA PHE A 23 10.61 0.86 1.96
C PHE A 23 10.22 0.51 0.51
N LEU A 24 10.80 1.21 -0.47
CA LEU A 24 10.61 1.00 -1.90
C LEU A 24 11.11 -0.35 -2.37
N GLU A 25 12.25 -0.83 -1.87
CA GLU A 25 12.71 -2.19 -2.14
C GLU A 25 11.66 -3.22 -1.70
N SER A 26 11.15 -3.10 -0.47
CA SER A 26 10.16 -4.05 0.05
C SER A 26 8.83 -4.03 -0.72
N GLN A 27 8.40 -2.86 -1.19
CA GLN A 27 7.17 -2.72 -1.98
C GLN A 27 7.33 -3.21 -3.42
N THR A 28 8.49 -2.92 -4.03
CA THR A 28 8.82 -3.39 -5.38
C THR A 28 8.96 -4.92 -5.40
N GLU A 29 9.49 -5.51 -4.33
CA GLU A 29 9.62 -6.95 -4.18
C GLU A 29 8.24 -7.63 -4.10
N LEU A 30 7.30 -7.10 -3.30
CA LEU A 30 5.94 -7.63 -3.25
C LEU A 30 5.24 -7.55 -4.61
N LYS A 31 5.35 -6.40 -5.29
CA LYS A 31 4.77 -6.24 -6.63
C LYS A 31 5.35 -7.24 -7.62
N SER A 32 6.67 -7.35 -7.66
CA SER A 32 7.38 -8.28 -8.54
C SER A 32 7.00 -9.73 -8.25
N PHE A 33 6.88 -10.09 -6.97
CA PHE A 33 6.41 -11.41 -6.54
C PHE A 33 4.98 -11.70 -7.04
N LEU A 34 4.06 -10.75 -6.88
CA LEU A 34 2.66 -10.90 -7.33
C LEU A 34 2.51 -10.95 -8.86
N ASP A 35 3.46 -10.37 -9.60
CA ASP A 35 3.46 -10.37 -11.07
C ASP A 35 4.02 -11.67 -11.68
N ILE A 36 4.79 -12.47 -10.92
CA ILE A 36 5.38 -13.74 -11.39
C ILE A 36 4.39 -14.91 -11.24
N ILE A 37 3.46 -14.83 -10.30
CA ILE A 37 2.51 -15.91 -9.98
C ILE A 37 1.25 -15.86 -10.86
N SER A 38 0.57 -17.00 -10.98
CA SER A 38 -0.67 -17.08 -11.75
C SER A 38 -1.77 -16.20 -11.15
N PRO A 39 -2.74 -15.71 -11.96
CA PRO A 39 -3.83 -14.87 -11.46
C PRO A 39 -4.62 -15.50 -10.30
N SER A 40 -4.85 -16.81 -10.35
CA SER A 40 -5.52 -17.55 -9.27
C SER A 40 -4.73 -17.55 -7.97
N LEU A 41 -3.41 -17.81 -8.06
CA LEU A 41 -2.54 -17.83 -6.89
C LEU A 41 -2.33 -16.42 -6.32
N ARG A 42 -2.25 -15.41 -7.19
CA ARG A 42 -2.24 -14.00 -6.80
C ARG A 42 -3.48 -13.66 -5.97
N GLN A 43 -4.65 -14.09 -6.42
CA GLN A 43 -5.90 -13.86 -5.70
C GLN A 43 -5.86 -14.48 -4.30
N GLU A 44 -5.39 -15.72 -4.16
CA GLU A 44 -5.28 -16.40 -2.87
C GLU A 44 -4.29 -15.70 -1.92
N VAL A 45 -3.14 -15.25 -2.44
CA VAL A 45 -2.13 -14.52 -1.67
C VAL A 45 -2.68 -13.16 -1.20
N VAL A 46 -3.29 -12.39 -2.11
CA VAL A 46 -3.91 -11.09 -1.81
C VAL A 46 -5.02 -11.26 -0.77
N GLN A 47 -5.87 -12.28 -0.91
CA GLN A 47 -6.87 -12.62 0.11
C GLN A 47 -6.24 -12.90 1.45
N TYR A 48 -5.18 -13.71 1.51
CA TYR A 48 -4.50 -14.02 2.76
C TYR A 48 -3.95 -12.75 3.44
N ILE A 49 -3.18 -11.94 2.69
CA ILE A 49 -2.52 -10.74 3.22
C ILE A 49 -3.54 -9.69 3.69
N PHE A 50 -4.58 -9.40 2.90
CA PHE A 50 -5.48 -8.27 3.17
C PHE A 50 -6.80 -8.66 3.86
N SER A 51 -7.09 -9.95 4.02
CA SER A 51 -8.28 -10.37 4.79
C SER A 51 -8.22 -9.88 6.23
N GLU A 52 -7.03 -9.78 6.82
CA GLU A 52 -6.83 -9.27 8.18
C GLU A 52 -7.26 -7.79 8.28
N THR A 53 -6.88 -6.95 7.31
CA THR A 53 -7.25 -5.53 7.26
C THR A 53 -8.77 -5.34 7.27
N LEU A 54 -9.52 -6.21 6.59
CA LEU A 54 -10.99 -6.16 6.59
C LEU A 54 -11.60 -6.77 7.85
N LYS A 55 -11.04 -7.85 8.40
CA LYS A 55 -11.54 -8.51 9.62
C LYS A 55 -11.52 -7.59 10.84
N PHE A 56 -10.50 -6.75 10.97
CA PHE A 56 -10.38 -5.82 12.08
C PHE A 56 -11.18 -4.53 11.88
N ASN A 57 -11.72 -4.29 10.68
CA ASN A 57 -12.53 -3.10 10.43
C ASN A 57 -13.93 -3.26 11.05
N PRO A 58 -14.36 -2.36 11.95
CA PRO A 58 -15.67 -2.46 12.61
C PRO A 58 -16.87 -2.52 11.66
N ILE A 59 -16.74 -1.98 10.44
CA ILE A 59 -17.81 -1.98 9.43
C ILE A 59 -18.14 -3.40 8.98
N PHE A 60 -17.16 -4.30 8.93
CA PHE A 60 -17.31 -5.67 8.44
C PHE A 60 -17.38 -6.72 9.56
N LYS A 61 -17.52 -6.26 10.81
CA LYS A 61 -17.60 -7.14 11.97
C LYS A 61 -18.74 -8.14 11.80
N ASP A 62 -18.46 -9.41 12.13
CA ASP A 62 -19.42 -10.52 12.07
C ASP A 62 -19.99 -10.80 10.66
N GLN A 63 -19.32 -10.34 9.59
CA GLN A 63 -19.76 -10.54 8.20
C GLN A 63 -18.71 -11.30 7.35
N PRO A 64 -18.38 -12.56 7.68
CA PRO A 64 -17.32 -13.31 7.00
C PRO A 64 -17.58 -13.54 5.51
N LEU A 65 -18.84 -13.71 5.09
CA LEU A 65 -19.20 -13.86 3.68
C LEU A 65 -18.99 -12.58 2.88
N LEU A 66 -19.24 -11.41 3.49
CA LEU A 66 -18.98 -10.12 2.85
C LEU A 66 -17.47 -9.89 2.73
N ILE A 67 -16.70 -10.25 3.76
CA ILE A 67 -15.23 -10.15 3.72
C ILE A 67 -14.69 -11.03 2.57
N ASP A 68 -15.11 -12.28 2.47
CA ASP A 68 -14.70 -13.17 1.36
C ASP A 68 -15.08 -12.61 -0.02
N TYR A 69 -16.27 -12.03 -0.15
CA TYR A 69 -16.69 -11.38 -1.39
C TYR A 69 -15.86 -10.14 -1.73
N LEU A 70 -15.56 -9.30 -0.73
CA LEU A 70 -14.79 -8.08 -0.92
C LEU A 70 -13.33 -8.39 -1.23
N THR A 71 -12.70 -9.34 -0.53
CA THR A 71 -11.30 -9.71 -0.78
C THR A 71 -11.08 -10.26 -2.19
N LYS A 72 -12.10 -10.88 -2.79
CA LYS A 72 -12.09 -11.30 -4.22
C LYS A 72 -12.09 -10.13 -5.21
N LYS A 73 -12.49 -8.94 -4.76
CA LYS A 73 -12.62 -7.73 -5.58
C LYS A 73 -11.61 -6.64 -5.24
N LEU A 74 -10.81 -6.84 -4.19
CA LEU A 74 -9.75 -5.92 -3.84
C LEU A 74 -8.68 -5.90 -4.93
N VAL A 75 -8.26 -4.68 -5.27
CA VAL A 75 -7.12 -4.43 -6.14
C VAL A 75 -6.02 -3.84 -5.28
N THR A 76 -4.85 -4.46 -5.30
CA THR A 76 -3.68 -3.93 -4.61
C THR A 76 -3.08 -2.80 -5.44
N GLU A 77 -2.98 -1.62 -4.83
CA GLU A 77 -2.28 -0.47 -5.38
C GLU A 77 -1.10 -0.13 -4.48
N ILE A 78 0.03 0.20 -5.10
CA ILE A 78 1.25 0.62 -4.42
C ILE A 78 1.50 2.05 -4.85
N HIS A 79 1.56 2.94 -3.86
CA HIS A 79 1.76 4.38 -4.04
C HIS A 79 3.08 4.79 -3.37
N MET A 80 3.80 5.68 -4.05
CA MET A 80 5.02 6.31 -3.53
C MET A 80 4.66 7.42 -2.53
N PRO A 81 5.56 7.82 -1.62
CA PRO A 81 5.30 8.90 -0.66
C PRO A 81 4.87 10.23 -1.30
N GLU A 82 5.30 10.50 -2.52
CA GLU A 82 4.97 11.70 -3.29
C GLU A 82 3.75 11.54 -4.21
N ASP A 83 3.16 10.35 -4.30
CA ASP A 83 1.99 10.12 -5.14
C ASP A 83 0.72 10.70 -4.52
N GLN A 84 -0.06 11.42 -5.33
CA GLN A 84 -1.40 11.86 -4.94
C GLN A 84 -2.41 10.78 -5.32
N VAL A 85 -2.94 10.08 -4.30
CA VAL A 85 -3.96 9.03 -4.47
C VAL A 85 -5.32 9.63 -4.85
N ILE A 86 -5.66 10.78 -4.27
CA ILE A 86 -6.91 11.51 -4.52
C ILE A 86 -6.62 13.01 -4.54
N THR A 87 -7.32 13.74 -5.40
CA THR A 87 -7.23 15.21 -5.46
C THR A 87 -8.56 15.90 -5.16
N GLN A 88 -8.48 17.13 -4.65
CA GLN A 88 -9.68 17.89 -4.28
C GLN A 88 -10.54 18.19 -5.53
N GLY A 89 -11.83 17.87 -5.43
CA GLY A 89 -12.79 18.08 -6.52
C GLY A 89 -12.98 16.85 -7.40
N GLU A 90 -12.23 15.78 -7.18
CA GLU A 90 -12.50 14.48 -7.80
C GLU A 90 -13.77 13.84 -7.24
N THR A 91 -14.46 13.10 -8.10
CA THR A 91 -15.60 12.28 -7.69
C THR A 91 -15.09 10.98 -7.07
N GLY A 92 -15.43 10.73 -5.80
CA GLY A 92 -15.06 9.49 -5.13
C GLY A 92 -15.78 8.28 -5.72
N THR A 93 -15.10 7.50 -6.55
CA THR A 93 -15.61 6.25 -7.14
C THR A 93 -15.10 5.00 -6.43
N ASN A 94 -14.09 5.14 -5.56
CA ASN A 94 -13.35 4.04 -4.96
C ASN A 94 -13.29 4.20 -3.44
N ILE A 95 -13.21 3.07 -2.74
CA ILE A 95 -12.92 2.99 -1.31
C ILE A 95 -11.53 2.37 -1.17
N TYR A 96 -10.66 3.04 -0.41
CA TYR A 96 -9.29 2.61 -0.17
C TYR A 96 -9.12 2.10 1.25
N PHE A 97 -8.27 1.09 1.42
CA PHE A 97 -7.84 0.59 2.71
C PHE A 97 -6.32 0.65 2.76
N ILE A 98 -5.76 1.30 3.77
CA ILE A 98 -4.32 1.33 3.97
C ILE A 98 -3.93 0.01 4.63
N ALA A 99 -3.26 -0.84 3.86
CA ALA A 99 -2.77 -2.12 4.38
C ALA A 99 -1.41 -1.99 5.08
N LYS A 100 -0.54 -1.11 4.57
CA LYS A 100 0.79 -0.82 5.12
C LYS A 100 1.24 0.57 4.64
N GLY A 101 1.87 1.34 5.52
CA GLY A 101 2.27 2.73 5.25
C GLY A 101 1.54 3.72 6.15
N GLU A 102 1.83 5.01 5.96
CA GLU A 102 1.19 6.15 6.65
C GLU A 102 0.66 7.16 5.63
#